data_AF-A0A3B4B4D2-F1
#
_entry.id   AF-A0A3B4B4D2-F1
#
_cell.length_a   1.000
_cell.length_b   1.000
_cell.length_c   1.000
_cell.angle_alpha   90.00
_cell.angle_beta   90.00
_cell.angle_gamma   90.00
#
_symmetry.space_group_name_H-M   'P 1'
#
loop_
_entity.id
_entity.type
_entity.pdbx_description
1 polymer ?
#
loop_
_entity_poly.entity_id
_entity_poly.type
_entity_poly.pdbx_seq_one_letter_code
_entity_poly.pdbx_strand_id
1 'polypeptide(L)'
;MWLYSEKRTLEAQREHRERGQGLIKLKRDLNTMVTNIQAAAEAREVQWRTDIDKAYKIRLELLEDHNLSSKGKIEEISKGWDITKERMIPQEVHAALIYQQQQCDELIKDKKKIMDVIQQDLKARDDSFVADLKKQTEELQLMLERMEEQDKTLTKAYREELEQWKKVRALTLNNVDKLLKRQQAVEEYETQIHHLMFEASDNFNMIRNREFADFQVHYIYKKSELAKLRVEKQTVKGRKEKQLMEKQLKELNRKSQDYERIQKKIIQLAIVDAIKFENMWLTVDAEVKELLERALYVDSMIYENVLHIPWEQPNLSFAEPGRRWEGRYAVSQTSQCHQVNGILEGVYNDSESEAEGFLFEVKIVKLLNTLDENEQTLIKMGYLFNVSITLGIKEEDVPKLADFLFKYAQHNCNAIDHFNLIGTKNTDKWSVQSLEARDMSKEEAYWESLGNAITADKLKIWEVTEKKLHTVLSEISKFSQEIQSLQQENTELHMVCMLLQQVCLDQPLFRSPHVSASRILTSQLILFSISNQISLKLSLNLIFVLVL
;
A
#
# COMPACT_ATOMS: atom_id res chain seq x y z
N MET A 1 -12.44 17.33 13.70
CA MET A 1 -12.22 17.91 12.34
C MET A 1 -11.91 16.85 11.30
N TRP A 2 -11.00 15.90 11.57
CA TRP A 2 -10.64 14.82 10.64
C TRP A 2 -11.82 13.90 10.24
N LEU A 3 -12.63 13.44 11.21
CA LEU A 3 -13.86 12.68 10.94
C LEU A 3 -14.90 13.44 10.09
N TYR A 4 -14.90 14.78 10.18
CA TYR A 4 -15.82 15.62 9.41
C TYR A 4 -15.34 15.81 7.96
N SER A 5 -14.02 15.91 7.74
CA SER A 5 -13.46 15.94 6.38
C SER A 5 -13.59 14.60 5.68
N GLU A 6 -13.35 13.50 6.38
CA GLU A 6 -13.43 12.14 5.83
C GLU A 6 -14.85 11.76 5.42
N LYS A 7 -15.84 12.09 6.28
CA LYS A 7 -17.26 11.91 5.95
C LYS A 7 -17.66 12.69 4.69
N ARG A 8 -17.19 13.93 4.56
CA ARG A 8 -17.49 14.80 3.42
C ARG A 8 -16.84 14.30 2.11
N THR A 9 -15.65 13.70 2.19
CA THR A 9 -15.00 13.07 1.03
C THR A 9 -15.71 11.79 0.60
N LEU A 10 -16.19 10.98 1.54
CA LEU A 10 -16.97 9.77 1.24
C LEU A 10 -18.34 10.11 0.65
N GLU A 11 -19.00 11.15 1.16
CA GLU A 11 -20.25 11.68 0.59
C GLU A 11 -20.04 12.16 -0.86
N ALA A 12 -18.97 12.92 -1.13
CA ALA A 12 -18.65 13.37 -2.49
C ALA A 12 -18.33 12.20 -3.46
N GLN A 13 -17.62 11.17 -2.98
CA GLN A 13 -17.36 9.96 -3.77
C GLN A 13 -18.64 9.17 -4.06
N ARG A 14 -19.56 9.09 -3.09
CA ARG A 14 -20.86 8.44 -3.26
C ARG A 14 -21.73 9.18 -4.28
N GLU A 15 -21.85 10.50 -4.15
CA GLU A 15 -22.60 11.34 -5.12
C GLU A 15 -22.02 11.23 -6.53
N HIS A 16 -20.70 11.12 -6.66
CA HIS A 16 -20.05 10.90 -7.96
C HIS A 16 -20.43 9.53 -8.56
N ARG A 17 -20.42 8.48 -7.74
CA ARG A 17 -20.81 7.12 -8.16
C ARG A 17 -22.28 7.07 -8.58
N GLU A 18 -23.17 7.68 -7.80
CA GLU A 18 -24.61 7.75 -8.10
C GLU A 18 -24.89 8.51 -9.41
N ARG A 19 -24.20 9.63 -9.66
CA ARG A 19 -24.28 10.36 -10.93
C ARG A 19 -23.76 9.53 -12.11
N GLY A 20 -22.62 8.85 -11.95
CA GLY A 20 -22.09 7.94 -12.98
C GLY A 20 -23.07 6.82 -13.33
N GLN A 21 -23.74 6.24 -12.34
CA GLN A 21 -24.80 5.24 -12.56
C GLN A 21 -26.02 5.85 -13.27
N GLY A 22 -26.44 7.05 -12.88
CA GLY A 22 -27.52 7.79 -13.54
C GLY A 22 -27.23 8.02 -15.03
N LEU A 23 -25.98 8.34 -15.37
CA LEU A 23 -25.55 8.57 -16.74
C LEU A 23 -25.54 7.27 -17.58
N ILE A 24 -25.11 6.15 -17.00
CA ILE A 24 -25.18 4.83 -17.64
C ILE A 24 -26.64 4.44 -17.90
N LYS A 25 -27.53 4.68 -16.93
CA LYS A 25 -28.96 4.42 -17.08
C LYS A 25 -29.55 5.28 -18.20
N LEU A 26 -29.27 6.58 -18.21
CA LEU A 26 -29.71 7.50 -19.26
C LEU A 26 -29.25 7.04 -20.65
N LYS A 27 -27.99 6.61 -20.79
CA LYS A 27 -27.47 6.07 -22.06
C LYS A 27 -28.25 4.82 -22.51
N ARG A 28 -28.56 3.90 -21.59
CA ARG A 28 -29.38 2.73 -21.91
C ARG A 28 -30.79 3.13 -22.34
N ASP A 29 -31.44 4.01 -21.59
CA ASP A 29 -32.82 4.45 -21.86
C ASP A 29 -32.93 5.19 -23.19
N LEU A 30 -31.92 5.99 -23.58
CA LEU A 30 -31.90 6.66 -24.88
C LEU A 30 -31.60 5.69 -26.03
N ASN A 31 -30.67 4.73 -25.84
CA ASN A 31 -30.39 3.72 -26.84
C ASN A 31 -31.63 2.86 -27.15
N THR A 32 -32.40 2.47 -26.13
CA THR A 32 -33.61 1.67 -26.35
C THR A 32 -34.65 2.40 -27.21
N MET A 33 -34.75 3.73 -27.12
CA MET A 33 -35.65 4.50 -27.98
C MET A 33 -35.29 4.40 -29.47
N VAL A 34 -34.01 4.40 -29.82
CA VAL A 34 -33.54 4.22 -31.21
C VAL A 34 -33.71 2.77 -31.65
N THR A 35 -33.34 1.82 -30.80
CA THR A 35 -33.49 0.38 -31.09
C THR A 35 -34.94 -0.01 -31.31
N ASN A 36 -35.90 0.58 -30.59
CA ASN A 36 -37.33 0.32 -30.79
C ASN A 36 -37.81 0.71 -32.20
N ILE A 37 -37.29 1.80 -32.77
CA ILE A 37 -37.64 2.25 -34.13
C ILE A 37 -37.07 1.28 -35.15
N GLN A 38 -35.81 0.85 -34.96
CA GLN A 38 -35.17 -0.13 -35.82
C GLN A 38 -35.90 -1.49 -35.78
N ALA A 39 -36.21 -2.00 -34.60
CA ALA A 39 -36.95 -3.27 -34.45
C ALA A 39 -38.34 -3.20 -35.13
N ALA A 40 -39.02 -2.06 -35.02
CA ALA A 40 -40.30 -1.86 -35.70
C ALA A 40 -40.15 -1.79 -37.24
N ALA A 41 -39.06 -1.20 -37.75
CA ALA A 41 -38.76 -1.18 -39.18
C ALA A 41 -38.42 -2.58 -39.72
N GLU A 42 -37.60 -3.33 -38.99
CA GLU A 42 -37.25 -4.73 -39.32
C GLU A 42 -38.50 -5.63 -39.35
N ALA A 43 -39.40 -5.49 -38.38
CA ALA A 43 -40.66 -6.23 -38.36
C ALA A 43 -41.55 -5.91 -39.58
N ARG A 44 -41.60 -4.64 -40.00
CA ARG A 44 -42.35 -4.22 -41.19
C ARG A 44 -41.73 -4.75 -42.49
N GLU A 45 -40.40 -4.75 -42.60
CA GLU A 45 -39.69 -5.31 -43.76
C GLU A 45 -39.97 -6.81 -43.91
N VAL A 46 -39.97 -7.56 -42.82
CA VAL A 46 -40.31 -8.98 -42.83
C VAL A 46 -41.75 -9.18 -43.33
N GLN A 47 -42.69 -8.38 -42.82
CA GLN A 47 -44.08 -8.42 -43.26
C GLN A 47 -44.21 -8.12 -44.76
N TRP A 48 -43.54 -7.08 -45.25
CA TRP A 48 -43.53 -6.69 -46.66
C TRP A 48 -43.02 -7.81 -47.57
N ARG A 49 -41.91 -8.48 -47.20
CA ARG A 49 -41.41 -9.64 -47.94
C ARG A 49 -42.43 -10.76 -48.02
N THR A 50 -43.11 -11.07 -46.92
CA THR A 50 -44.14 -12.13 -46.93
C THR A 50 -45.33 -11.78 -47.82
N ASP A 51 -45.74 -10.52 -47.88
CA ASP A 51 -46.87 -10.10 -48.71
C ASP A 51 -46.50 -10.04 -50.20
N ILE A 52 -45.26 -9.64 -50.52
CA ILE A 52 -44.70 -9.75 -51.87
C ILE A 52 -44.67 -11.20 -52.35
N ASP A 53 -44.21 -12.13 -51.51
CA ASP A 53 -44.12 -13.55 -51.86
C ASP A 53 -45.50 -14.17 -52.10
N LYS A 54 -46.50 -13.81 -51.28
CA LYS A 54 -47.90 -14.22 -51.49
C LYS A 54 -48.44 -13.70 -52.82
N ALA A 55 -48.25 -12.41 -53.12
CA ALA A 55 -48.70 -11.81 -54.37
C ALA A 55 -48.01 -12.44 -55.59
N TYR A 56 -46.72 -12.77 -55.48
CA TYR A 56 -46.00 -13.48 -56.53
C TYR A 56 -46.60 -14.86 -56.80
N LYS A 57 -46.88 -15.64 -55.75
CA LYS A 57 -47.50 -16.97 -55.88
C LYS A 57 -48.86 -16.92 -56.56
N ILE A 58 -49.74 -16.01 -56.12
CA ILE A 58 -51.08 -15.84 -56.72
C ILE A 58 -50.98 -15.51 -58.22
N ARG A 59 -50.03 -14.64 -58.60
CA ARG A 59 -49.82 -14.27 -60.01
C ARG A 59 -49.26 -15.43 -60.84
N LEU A 60 -48.37 -16.23 -60.26
CA LEU A 60 -47.83 -17.41 -60.91
C LEU A 60 -48.94 -18.42 -61.21
N GLU A 61 -49.79 -18.71 -60.21
CA GLU A 61 -50.96 -19.60 -60.34
C GLU A 61 -51.91 -19.10 -61.45
N LEU A 62 -52.25 -17.81 -61.46
CA LEU A 62 -53.11 -17.22 -62.49
C LEU A 62 -52.54 -17.37 -63.92
N LEU A 63 -51.22 -17.20 -64.07
CA LEU A 63 -50.53 -17.35 -65.35
C LEU A 63 -50.48 -18.81 -65.80
N GLU A 64 -50.26 -19.75 -64.89
CA GLU A 64 -50.25 -21.19 -65.16
C GLU A 64 -51.64 -21.67 -65.59
N ASP A 65 -52.69 -21.27 -64.89
CA ASP A 65 -54.09 -21.60 -65.22
C ASP A 65 -54.47 -21.08 -66.61
N HIS A 66 -54.10 -19.83 -66.92
CA HIS A 66 -54.34 -19.25 -68.24
C HIS A 66 -53.55 -19.97 -69.33
N ASN A 67 -52.30 -20.35 -69.05
CA ASN A 67 -51.45 -21.07 -69.99
C ASN A 67 -52.02 -22.47 -70.28
N LEU A 68 -52.50 -23.18 -69.26
CA LEU A 68 -53.16 -24.49 -69.40
C LEU A 68 -54.44 -24.38 -70.25
N SER A 69 -55.33 -23.44 -69.92
CA SER A 69 -56.56 -23.19 -70.67
C SER A 69 -56.27 -22.78 -72.13
N SER A 70 -55.29 -21.89 -72.34
CA SER A 70 -54.86 -21.44 -73.66
C SER A 70 -54.26 -22.56 -74.49
N LYS A 71 -53.44 -23.45 -73.90
CA LYS A 71 -52.87 -24.62 -74.60
C LYS A 71 -53.98 -25.57 -75.04
N GLY A 72 -54.94 -25.86 -74.16
CA GLY A 72 -56.10 -26.68 -74.49
C GLY A 72 -56.91 -26.12 -75.66
N LYS A 73 -57.24 -24.83 -75.63
CA LYS A 73 -57.94 -24.14 -76.74
C LYS A 73 -57.14 -24.17 -78.04
N ILE A 74 -55.81 -23.99 -77.99
CA ILE A 74 -54.94 -24.06 -79.19
C ILE A 74 -54.90 -25.48 -79.77
N GLU A 75 -54.81 -26.52 -78.94
CA GLU A 75 -54.86 -27.90 -79.40
C GLU A 75 -56.21 -28.25 -80.05
N GLU A 76 -57.31 -27.76 -79.50
CA GLU A 76 -58.66 -27.93 -80.07
C GLU A 76 -58.80 -27.23 -81.42
N ILE A 77 -58.32 -25.98 -81.52
CA ILE A 77 -58.25 -25.23 -82.78
C ILE A 77 -57.39 -26.00 -83.80
N SER A 78 -56.21 -26.49 -83.41
CA SER A 78 -55.31 -27.24 -84.29
C SER A 78 -55.98 -28.49 -84.85
N LYS A 79 -56.61 -29.31 -83.99
CA LYS A 79 -57.36 -30.51 -84.41
C LYS A 79 -58.51 -30.15 -85.34
N GLY A 80 -59.20 -29.05 -85.08
CA GLY A 80 -60.29 -28.57 -85.92
C GLY A 80 -59.83 -28.11 -87.31
N TRP A 81 -58.63 -27.53 -87.44
CA TRP A 81 -58.02 -27.24 -88.73
C TRP A 81 -57.69 -28.52 -89.53
N ASP A 82 -57.18 -29.55 -88.86
CA ASP A 82 -56.90 -30.85 -89.47
C ASP A 82 -58.19 -31.51 -90.02
N ILE A 83 -59.27 -31.51 -89.23
CA ILE A 83 -60.59 -32.03 -89.64
C ILE A 83 -61.17 -31.22 -90.81
N THR A 84 -61.01 -29.91 -90.80
CA THR A 84 -61.53 -29.04 -91.88
C THR A 84 -60.83 -29.29 -93.21
N LYS A 85 -59.54 -29.68 -93.18
CA LYS A 85 -58.76 -30.08 -94.36
C LYS A 85 -59.28 -31.37 -95.02
N GLU A 86 -59.86 -32.28 -94.24
CA GLU A 86 -60.35 -33.58 -94.73
C GLU A 86 -61.78 -33.52 -95.31
N ARG A 87 -62.54 -32.44 -95.06
CA ARG A 87 -63.90 -32.27 -95.58
C ARG A 87 -63.90 -31.85 -97.04
N MET A 88 -64.66 -32.57 -97.90
CA MET A 88 -64.76 -32.27 -99.34
C MET A 88 -65.98 -31.41 -99.73
N ILE A 89 -66.91 -31.13 -98.81
CA ILE A 89 -68.16 -30.39 -99.10
C ILE A 89 -67.96 -28.89 -98.80
N PRO A 90 -68.08 -27.99 -99.80
CA PRO A 90 -67.81 -26.57 -99.63
C PRO A 90 -68.64 -25.86 -98.55
N GLN A 91 -69.93 -26.16 -98.39
CA GLN A 91 -70.74 -25.56 -97.31
C GLN A 91 -70.29 -26.00 -95.92
N GLU A 92 -69.85 -27.26 -95.76
CA GLU A 92 -69.36 -27.77 -94.47
C GLU A 92 -67.99 -27.20 -94.11
N VAL A 93 -67.11 -27.05 -95.11
CA VAL A 93 -65.82 -26.37 -94.94
C VAL A 93 -66.04 -24.91 -94.54
N HIS A 94 -67.02 -24.23 -95.14
CA HIS A 94 -67.34 -22.85 -94.79
C HIS A 94 -67.88 -22.71 -93.35
N ALA A 95 -68.78 -23.60 -92.92
CA ALA A 95 -69.29 -23.60 -91.55
C ALA A 95 -68.17 -23.90 -90.52
N ALA A 96 -67.28 -24.85 -90.82
CA ALA A 96 -66.13 -25.17 -89.98
C ALA A 96 -65.13 -23.99 -89.87
N LEU A 97 -64.89 -23.25 -90.97
CA LEU A 97 -64.06 -22.05 -90.96
C LEU A 97 -64.64 -20.94 -90.08
N ILE A 98 -65.96 -20.70 -90.14
CA ILE A 98 -66.62 -19.72 -89.26
C ILE A 98 -66.47 -20.13 -87.79
N TYR A 99 -66.65 -21.42 -87.49
CA TYR A 99 -66.47 -21.94 -86.13
C TYR A 99 -65.02 -21.79 -85.65
N GLN A 100 -64.03 -22.13 -86.49
CA GLN A 100 -62.60 -21.94 -86.15
C GLN A 100 -62.24 -20.47 -85.92
N GLN A 101 -62.77 -19.57 -86.75
CA GLN A 101 -62.59 -18.12 -86.57
C GLN A 101 -63.14 -17.67 -85.20
N GLN A 102 -64.32 -18.15 -84.81
CA GLN A 102 -64.91 -17.84 -83.49
C GLN A 102 -64.03 -18.33 -82.33
N GLN A 103 -63.45 -19.53 -82.43
CA GLN A 103 -62.54 -20.06 -81.41
C GLN A 103 -61.25 -19.22 -81.28
N CYS A 104 -60.69 -18.78 -82.42
CA CYS A 104 -59.54 -17.87 -82.43
C CYS A 104 -59.87 -16.50 -81.81
N ASP A 105 -61.03 -15.93 -82.14
CA ASP A 105 -61.48 -14.64 -81.60
C ASP A 105 -61.70 -14.71 -80.07
N GLU A 106 -62.24 -15.82 -79.57
CA GLU A 106 -62.40 -16.06 -78.14
C GLU A 106 -61.05 -16.17 -77.42
N LEU A 107 -60.10 -16.91 -78.00
CA LEU A 107 -58.74 -17.02 -77.47
C LEU A 107 -58.02 -15.67 -77.40
N ILE A 108 -58.13 -14.85 -78.45
CA ILE A 108 -57.56 -13.49 -78.49
C ILE A 108 -58.22 -12.62 -77.42
N LYS A 109 -59.54 -12.71 -77.24
CA LYS A 109 -60.26 -11.98 -76.19
C LYS A 109 -59.74 -12.36 -74.80
N ASP A 110 -59.53 -13.64 -74.53
CA ASP A 110 -59.01 -14.11 -73.25
C ASP A 110 -57.53 -13.71 -73.04
N LYS A 111 -56.71 -13.66 -74.09
CA LYS A 111 -55.33 -13.13 -74.04
C LYS A 111 -55.29 -11.62 -73.81
N LYS A 112 -56.23 -10.86 -74.37
CA LYS A 112 -56.37 -9.42 -74.09
C LYS A 112 -56.77 -9.17 -72.63
N LYS A 113 -57.74 -9.93 -72.10
CA LYS A 113 -58.14 -9.82 -70.67
C LYS A 113 -56.95 -10.03 -69.72
N ILE A 114 -56.14 -11.08 -69.92
CA ILE A 114 -54.99 -11.31 -69.02
C ILE A 114 -53.92 -10.22 -69.17
N MET A 115 -53.75 -9.67 -70.38
CA MET A 115 -52.86 -8.54 -70.60
C MET A 115 -53.30 -7.31 -69.80
N ASP A 116 -54.61 -7.03 -69.78
CA ASP A 116 -55.18 -5.92 -68.99
C ASP A 116 -54.97 -6.16 -67.48
N VAL A 117 -55.20 -7.38 -66.99
CA VAL A 117 -54.96 -7.74 -65.58
C VAL A 117 -53.49 -7.55 -65.20
N ILE A 118 -52.55 -8.00 -66.04
CA ILE A 118 -51.11 -7.84 -65.79
C ILE A 118 -50.71 -6.37 -65.81
N GLN A 119 -51.23 -5.57 -66.75
CA GLN A 119 -50.96 -4.14 -66.79
C GLN A 119 -51.48 -3.41 -65.54
N GLN A 120 -52.67 -3.78 -65.06
CA GLN A 120 -53.24 -3.21 -63.85
C GLN A 120 -52.44 -3.63 -62.60
N ASP A 121 -52.00 -4.88 -62.51
CA ASP A 121 -51.15 -5.38 -61.43
C ASP A 121 -49.80 -4.65 -61.39
N LEU A 122 -49.15 -4.47 -62.55
CA LEU A 122 -47.90 -3.70 -62.66
C LEU A 122 -48.08 -2.27 -62.15
N LYS A 123 -49.15 -1.60 -62.58
CA LYS A 123 -49.43 -0.23 -62.13
C LYS A 123 -49.68 -0.16 -60.62
N ALA A 124 -50.47 -1.08 -60.07
CA ALA A 124 -50.73 -1.16 -58.63
C ALA A 124 -49.44 -1.42 -57.83
N ARG A 125 -48.53 -2.25 -58.37
CA ARG A 125 -47.20 -2.51 -57.81
C ARG A 125 -46.31 -1.27 -57.81
N ASP A 126 -46.29 -0.52 -58.91
CA ASP A 126 -45.52 0.73 -59.00
C ASP A 126 -46.03 1.78 -58.01
N ASP A 127 -47.36 1.92 -57.88
CA ASP A 127 -47.98 2.82 -56.90
C ASP A 127 -47.64 2.40 -55.45
N SER A 128 -47.69 1.09 -55.17
CA SER A 128 -47.26 0.53 -53.86
C SER A 128 -45.78 0.78 -53.59
N PHE A 129 -44.90 0.60 -54.58
CA PHE A 129 -43.46 0.82 -54.43
C PHE A 129 -43.14 2.27 -54.08
N VAL A 130 -43.80 3.23 -54.73
CA VAL A 130 -43.64 4.66 -54.41
C VAL A 130 -44.15 4.97 -53.00
N ALA A 131 -45.25 4.34 -52.56
CA ALA A 131 -45.76 4.50 -51.20
C ALA A 131 -44.80 3.93 -50.15
N ASP A 132 -44.23 2.76 -50.40
CA ASP A 132 -43.25 2.10 -49.52
C ASP A 132 -41.97 2.94 -49.40
N LEU A 133 -41.46 3.51 -50.49
CA LEU A 133 -40.30 4.42 -50.46
C LEU A 133 -40.55 5.68 -49.61
N LYS A 134 -41.75 6.27 -49.72
CA LYS A 134 -42.12 7.43 -48.88
C LYS A 134 -42.13 7.05 -47.40
N LYS A 135 -42.74 5.91 -47.08
CA LYS A 135 -42.79 5.39 -45.71
C LYS A 135 -41.39 5.10 -45.15
N GLN A 136 -40.52 4.47 -45.93
CA GLN A 136 -39.12 4.26 -45.55
C GLN A 136 -38.39 5.59 -45.28
N THR A 137 -38.65 6.62 -46.09
CA THR A 137 -38.06 7.95 -45.90
C THR A 137 -38.53 8.59 -44.60
N GLU A 138 -39.82 8.52 -44.29
CA GLU A 138 -40.40 9.03 -43.03
C GLU A 138 -39.82 8.30 -41.80
N GLU A 139 -39.63 6.98 -41.89
CA GLU A 139 -39.04 6.17 -40.82
C GLU A 139 -37.56 6.53 -40.57
N LEU A 140 -36.78 6.72 -41.64
CA LEU A 140 -35.39 7.20 -41.55
C LEU A 140 -35.32 8.60 -40.93
N GLN A 141 -36.23 9.49 -41.32
CA GLN A 141 -36.28 10.84 -40.76
C GLN A 141 -36.62 10.81 -39.25
N LEU A 142 -37.57 9.98 -38.83
CA LEU A 142 -37.88 9.81 -37.41
C LEU A 142 -36.69 9.22 -36.63
N MET A 143 -35.96 8.27 -37.22
CA MET A 143 -34.74 7.72 -36.61
C MET A 143 -33.68 8.79 -36.43
N LEU A 144 -33.45 9.63 -37.44
CA LEU A 144 -32.51 10.75 -37.38
C LEU A 144 -32.90 11.75 -36.29
N GLU A 145 -34.16 12.18 -36.24
CA GLU A 145 -34.66 13.09 -35.20
C GLU A 145 -34.43 12.54 -33.78
N ARG A 146 -34.63 11.23 -33.60
CA ARG A 146 -34.43 10.57 -32.30
C ARG A 146 -32.96 10.42 -31.94
N MET A 147 -32.10 10.10 -32.90
CA MET A 147 -30.66 10.05 -32.71
C MET A 147 -30.08 11.42 -32.38
N GLU A 148 -30.55 12.48 -33.04
CA GLU A 148 -30.17 13.86 -32.72
C GLU A 148 -30.61 14.28 -31.31
N GLU A 149 -31.84 13.94 -30.91
CA GLU A 149 -32.34 14.23 -29.56
C GLU A 149 -31.55 13.46 -28.48
N GLN A 150 -31.21 12.20 -28.77
CA GLN A 150 -30.32 11.40 -27.93
C GLN A 150 -28.95 12.08 -27.79
N ASP A 151 -28.34 12.51 -28.89
CA ASP A 151 -27.01 13.14 -28.88
C ASP A 151 -27.03 14.48 -28.14
N LYS A 152 -28.06 15.31 -28.36
CA LYS A 152 -28.27 16.56 -27.61
C LYS A 152 -28.39 16.31 -26.11
N THR A 153 -29.19 15.32 -25.71
CA THR A 153 -29.43 14.98 -24.29
C THR A 153 -28.16 14.44 -23.63
N LEU A 154 -27.47 13.49 -24.27
CA LEU A 154 -26.22 12.94 -23.75
C LEU A 154 -25.15 14.02 -23.65
N THR A 155 -24.96 14.81 -24.71
CA THR A 155 -23.95 15.88 -24.72
C THR A 155 -24.22 16.91 -23.62
N LYS A 156 -25.49 17.24 -23.35
CA LYS A 156 -25.85 18.11 -22.22
C LYS A 156 -25.48 17.48 -20.87
N ALA A 157 -25.86 16.22 -20.64
CA ALA A 157 -25.55 15.52 -19.39
C ALA A 157 -24.02 15.41 -19.15
N TYR A 158 -23.25 15.04 -20.18
CA TYR A 158 -21.79 14.99 -20.10
C TYR A 158 -21.17 16.37 -19.80
N ARG A 159 -21.68 17.44 -20.41
CA ARG A 159 -21.21 18.81 -20.12
C ARG A 159 -21.47 19.20 -18.66
N GLU A 160 -22.65 18.90 -18.13
CA GLU A 160 -23.00 19.19 -16.73
C GLU A 160 -22.11 18.43 -15.75
N GLU A 161 -21.86 17.14 -15.98
CA GLU A 161 -20.92 16.35 -15.17
C GLU A 161 -19.50 16.93 -15.21
N LEU A 162 -19.04 17.35 -16.40
CA LEU A 162 -17.70 17.91 -16.57
C LEU A 162 -17.55 19.26 -15.83
N GLU A 163 -18.59 20.08 -15.81
CA GLU A 163 -18.61 21.32 -15.02
C GLU A 163 -18.63 21.06 -13.52
N GLN A 164 -19.35 20.04 -13.06
CA GLN A 164 -19.33 19.63 -11.65
C GLN A 164 -17.95 19.11 -11.23
N TRP A 165 -17.29 18.32 -12.07
CA TRP A 165 -15.91 17.87 -11.86
C TRP A 165 -14.93 19.04 -11.73
N LYS A 166 -15.04 20.06 -12.58
CA LYS A 166 -14.22 21.26 -12.50
C LYS A 166 -14.42 21.98 -11.17
N LYS A 167 -15.67 22.12 -10.69
CA LYS A 167 -15.98 22.75 -9.40
C LYS A 167 -15.36 21.99 -8.23
N VAL A 168 -15.53 20.66 -8.18
CA VAL A 168 -14.93 19.83 -7.13
C VAL A 168 -13.40 19.95 -7.16
N ARG A 169 -12.78 19.87 -8.34
CA ARG A 169 -11.33 20.00 -8.51
C ARG A 169 -10.80 21.37 -8.05
N ALA A 170 -11.51 22.45 -8.35
CA ALA A 170 -11.11 23.79 -7.91
C ALA A 170 -11.14 23.91 -6.38
N LEU A 171 -12.17 23.34 -5.73
CA LEU A 171 -12.27 23.32 -4.27
C LEU A 171 -11.16 22.47 -3.62
N THR A 172 -10.85 21.30 -4.18
CA THR A 172 -9.76 20.46 -3.66
C THR A 172 -8.41 21.14 -3.83
N LEU A 173 -8.14 21.78 -4.98
CA LEU A 173 -6.90 22.50 -5.21
C LEU A 173 -6.69 23.65 -4.21
N ASN A 174 -7.73 24.44 -3.94
CA ASN A 174 -7.67 25.51 -2.93
C ASN A 174 -7.41 24.97 -1.52
N ASN A 175 -8.01 23.82 -1.16
CA ASN A 175 -7.76 23.19 0.14
C ASN A 175 -6.32 22.66 0.25
N VAL A 176 -5.77 22.08 -0.82
CA VAL A 176 -4.36 21.66 -0.86
C VAL A 176 -3.43 22.86 -0.68
N ASP A 177 -3.67 23.98 -1.37
CA ASP A 177 -2.88 25.21 -1.19
C ASP A 177 -2.91 25.73 0.26
N LYS A 178 -4.08 25.67 0.91
CA LYS A 178 -4.21 26.06 2.33
C LYS A 178 -3.45 25.12 3.25
N LEU A 179 -3.46 23.81 2.97
CA LEU A 179 -2.72 22.82 3.75
C LEU A 179 -1.21 23.01 3.56
N LEU A 180 -0.76 23.29 2.34
CA LEU A 180 0.65 23.56 2.05
C LEU A 180 1.16 24.78 2.81
N LYS A 181 0.39 25.88 2.83
CA LYS A 181 0.72 27.07 3.63
C LYS A 181 0.77 26.78 5.13
N ARG A 182 -0.13 25.92 5.64
CA ARG A 182 -0.09 25.49 7.04
C ARG A 182 1.14 24.65 7.35
N GLN A 183 1.54 23.77 6.43
CA GLN A 183 2.72 22.94 6.58
C GLN A 183 4.00 23.77 6.61
N GLN A 184 4.15 24.74 5.70
CA GLN A 184 5.28 25.68 5.72
C GLN A 184 5.39 26.44 7.05
N ALA A 185 4.26 26.93 7.57
CA ALA A 185 4.25 27.59 8.88
C ALA A 185 4.65 26.66 10.03
N VAL A 186 4.28 25.37 9.97
CA VAL A 186 4.70 24.37 10.97
C VAL A 186 6.22 24.16 10.92
N GLU A 187 6.80 23.99 9.73
CA GLU A 187 8.26 23.85 9.55
C GLU A 187 9.02 25.09 10.07
N GLU A 188 8.48 26.30 9.86
CA GLU A 188 9.02 27.54 10.43
C GLU A 188 8.97 27.56 11.96
N TYR A 189 7.91 27.03 12.58
CA TYR A 189 7.84 26.95 14.04
C TYR A 189 8.76 25.88 14.61
N GLU A 190 8.90 24.73 13.95
CA GLU A 190 9.81 23.66 14.37
C GLU A 190 11.27 24.15 14.38
N THR A 191 11.68 24.87 13.33
CA THR A 191 13.01 25.47 13.26
C THR A 191 13.24 26.52 14.35
N GLN A 192 12.25 27.36 14.65
CA GLN A 192 12.32 28.33 15.76
C GLN A 192 12.42 27.64 17.13
N ILE A 193 11.64 26.59 17.35
CA ILE A 193 11.67 25.81 18.59
C ILE A 193 13.05 25.18 18.76
N HIS A 194 13.60 24.54 17.72
CA HIS A 194 14.93 23.94 17.77
C HIS A 194 16.01 24.97 18.10
N HIS A 195 15.95 26.14 17.48
CA HIS A 195 16.88 27.23 17.76
C HIS A 195 16.79 27.72 19.22
N LEU A 196 15.58 27.98 19.72
CA LEU A 196 15.37 28.40 21.11
C LEU A 196 15.80 27.32 22.12
N MET A 197 15.58 26.05 21.82
CA MET A 197 16.05 24.94 22.65
C MET A 197 17.57 24.88 22.72
N PHE A 198 18.24 25.10 21.58
CA PHE A 198 19.70 25.16 21.52
C PHE A 198 20.24 26.33 22.35
N GLU A 199 19.70 27.53 22.15
CA GLU A 199 20.09 28.72 22.93
C GLU A 199 19.84 28.55 24.44
N ALA A 200 18.70 27.96 24.82
CA ALA A 200 18.39 27.70 26.23
C ALA A 200 19.38 26.71 26.85
N SER A 201 19.77 25.66 26.12
CA SER A 201 20.76 24.67 26.55
C SER A 201 22.15 25.31 26.73
N ASP A 202 22.60 26.10 25.75
CA ASP A 202 23.88 26.80 25.81
C ASP A 202 23.93 27.80 26.97
N ASN A 203 22.87 28.59 27.16
CA ASN A 203 22.74 29.50 28.29
C ASN A 203 22.78 28.76 29.64
N PHE A 204 22.05 27.65 29.77
CA PHE A 204 22.07 26.82 30.97
C PHE A 204 23.47 26.26 31.26
N ASN A 205 24.15 25.72 30.25
CA ASN A 205 25.50 25.20 30.37
C ASN A 205 26.50 26.30 30.76
N MET A 206 26.39 27.50 30.18
CA MET A 206 27.24 28.64 30.51
C MET A 206 27.05 29.09 31.97
N ILE A 207 25.80 29.22 32.43
CA ILE A 207 25.48 29.59 33.82
C ILE A 207 26.04 28.53 34.78
N ARG A 208 25.76 27.24 34.52
CA ARG A 208 26.27 26.14 35.34
C ARG A 208 27.79 26.14 35.43
N ASN A 209 28.49 26.32 34.30
CA ASN A 209 29.94 26.34 34.26
C ASN A 209 30.52 27.55 35.02
N ARG A 210 29.86 28.70 34.93
CA ARG A 210 30.26 29.91 35.66
C ARG A 210 30.09 29.73 37.17
N GLU A 211 28.93 29.26 37.63
CA GLU A 211 28.68 29.00 39.05
C GLU A 211 29.64 27.97 39.62
N PHE A 212 29.95 26.93 38.84
CA PHE A 212 30.96 25.94 39.23
C PHE A 212 32.35 26.55 39.36
N ALA A 213 32.78 27.39 38.40
CA ALA A 213 34.07 28.09 38.46
C ALA A 213 34.17 29.02 39.69
N ASP A 214 33.13 29.81 39.95
CA ASP A 214 33.05 30.70 41.12
C ASP A 214 33.13 29.90 42.43
N PHE A 215 32.45 28.76 42.50
CA PHE A 215 32.51 27.85 43.64
C PHE A 215 33.90 27.24 43.85
N GLN A 216 34.59 26.83 42.77
CA GLN A 216 35.96 26.31 42.85
C GLN A 216 36.95 27.37 43.36
N VAL A 217 36.88 28.59 42.82
CA VAL A 217 37.73 29.71 43.27
C VAL A 217 37.50 30.00 44.75
N HIS A 218 36.24 30.06 45.19
CA HIS A 218 35.91 30.30 46.60
C HIS A 218 36.43 29.18 47.51
N TYR A 219 36.30 27.93 47.09
CA TYR A 219 36.81 26.77 47.83
C TYR A 219 38.33 26.85 48.01
N ILE A 220 39.08 27.12 46.94
CA ILE A 220 40.54 27.27 46.99
C ILE A 220 40.94 28.42 47.92
N TYR A 221 40.26 29.56 47.83
CA TYR A 221 40.50 30.71 48.69
C TYR A 221 40.32 30.36 50.18
N LYS A 222 39.20 29.72 50.55
CA LYS A 222 38.93 29.32 51.94
C LYS A 222 39.91 28.26 52.46
N LYS A 223 40.33 27.33 51.60
CA LYS A 223 41.35 26.32 51.94
C LYS A 223 42.72 26.96 52.22
N SER A 224 43.10 27.97 51.44
CA SER A 224 44.32 28.77 51.65
C SER A 224 44.26 29.60 52.95
N GLU A 225 43.12 30.23 53.23
CA GLU A 225 42.87 30.98 54.48
C GLU A 225 43.00 30.07 55.72
N LEU A 226 42.46 28.85 55.65
CA LEU A 226 42.63 27.83 56.69
C LEU A 226 44.08 27.42 56.90
N ALA A 227 44.85 27.24 55.81
CA ALA A 227 46.26 26.88 55.90
C ALA A 227 47.06 27.98 56.60
N LYS A 228 46.82 29.25 56.27
CA LYS A 228 47.47 30.42 56.91
C LYS A 228 47.18 30.48 58.41
N LEU A 229 45.92 30.36 58.83
CA LEU A 229 45.54 30.42 60.25
C LEU A 229 46.05 29.20 61.05
N ARG A 230 46.21 28.03 60.43
CA ARG A 230 46.86 26.87 61.06
C ARG A 230 48.32 27.14 61.39
N VAL A 231 49.05 27.81 60.49
CA VAL A 231 50.45 28.22 60.72
C VAL A 231 50.53 29.31 61.79
N GLU A 232 49.68 30.34 61.71
CA GLU A 232 49.68 31.45 62.67
C GLU A 232 49.32 31.01 64.11
N LYS A 233 48.43 30.02 64.27
CA LYS A 233 48.16 29.41 65.59
C LYS A 233 49.43 28.79 66.21
N GLN A 234 50.37 28.30 65.41
CA GLN A 234 51.61 27.69 65.91
C GLN A 234 52.61 28.74 66.42
N THR A 235 52.52 29.99 65.97
CA THR A 235 53.45 31.08 66.33
C THR A 235 52.98 31.93 67.52
N VAL A 236 51.69 31.91 67.86
CA VAL A 236 51.11 32.70 68.97
C VAL A 236 51.45 32.11 70.36
N LYS A 237 51.99 32.96 71.26
CA LYS A 237 52.39 32.57 72.64
C LYS A 237 51.33 32.87 73.72
N GLY A 238 50.37 33.78 73.48
CA GLY A 238 49.37 34.22 74.46
C GLY A 238 48.18 33.26 74.65
N ARG A 239 47.80 32.95 75.91
CA ARG A 239 46.73 31.96 76.21
C ARG A 239 45.34 32.39 75.72
N LYS A 240 44.97 33.67 75.86
CA LYS A 240 43.66 34.20 75.42
C LYS A 240 43.58 34.32 73.89
N GLU A 241 44.65 34.79 73.26
CA GLU A 241 44.77 34.90 71.79
C GLU A 241 44.73 33.53 71.12
N LYS A 242 45.44 32.54 71.68
CA LYS A 242 45.40 31.15 71.23
C LYS A 242 43.99 30.54 71.34
N GLN A 243 43.25 30.85 72.41
CA GLN A 243 41.85 30.40 72.57
C GLN A 243 40.90 31.07 71.56
N LEU A 244 41.11 32.35 71.22
CA LEU A 244 40.31 33.05 70.22
C LEU A 244 40.59 32.50 68.80
N MET A 245 41.86 32.34 68.43
CA MET A 245 42.29 31.74 67.16
C MET A 245 41.79 30.29 67.02
N GLU A 246 41.70 29.55 68.13
CA GLU A 246 41.17 28.19 68.13
C GLU A 246 39.66 28.14 67.86
N LYS A 247 38.89 29.12 68.33
CA LYS A 247 37.46 29.23 67.99
C LYS A 247 37.28 29.54 66.49
N GLN A 248 38.05 30.48 65.95
CA GLN A 248 38.02 30.83 64.53
C GLN A 248 38.45 29.67 63.63
N LEU A 249 39.49 28.92 64.04
CA LEU A 249 39.95 27.74 63.31
C LEU A 249 38.87 26.63 63.28
N LYS A 250 38.17 26.38 64.40
CA LYS A 250 37.08 25.41 64.45
C LYS A 250 35.94 25.81 63.51
N GLU A 251 35.59 27.09 63.45
CA GLU A 251 34.52 27.59 62.59
C GLU A 251 34.88 27.50 61.10
N LEU A 252 36.08 27.94 60.70
CA LEU A 252 36.53 27.81 59.31
C LEU A 252 36.71 26.36 58.89
N ASN A 253 37.12 25.47 59.81
CA ASN A 253 37.26 24.05 59.52
C ASN A 253 35.91 23.38 59.26
N ARG A 254 34.84 23.78 59.99
CA ARG A 254 33.46 23.36 59.69
C ARG A 254 33.03 23.83 58.30
N LYS A 255 33.22 25.12 57.99
CA LYS A 255 32.88 25.67 56.67
C LYS A 255 33.62 24.94 55.53
N SER A 256 34.91 24.62 55.69
CA SER A 256 35.67 23.85 54.70
C SER A 256 35.16 22.42 54.52
N GLN A 257 34.72 21.75 55.59
CA GLN A 257 34.09 20.43 55.49
C GLN A 257 32.74 20.51 54.77
N ASP A 258 31.98 21.60 54.94
CA ASP A 258 30.75 21.84 54.19
C ASP A 258 31.02 21.98 52.68
N TYR A 259 32.06 22.74 52.30
CA TYR A 259 32.48 22.82 50.89
C TYR A 259 32.91 21.47 50.31
N GLU A 260 33.63 20.65 51.08
CA GLU A 260 34.00 19.29 50.64
C GLU A 260 32.78 18.39 50.43
N ARG A 261 31.76 18.50 51.30
CA ARG A 261 30.49 17.78 51.12
C ARG A 261 29.77 18.21 49.85
N ILE A 262 29.72 19.51 49.58
CA ILE A 262 29.08 20.05 48.37
C ILE A 262 29.86 19.64 47.10
N GLN A 263 31.20 19.69 47.12
CA GLN A 263 32.05 19.20 46.01
C GLN A 263 31.77 17.74 45.69
N LYS A 264 31.68 16.87 46.71
CA LYS A 264 31.34 15.46 46.52
C LYS A 264 29.97 15.27 45.87
N LYS A 265 28.97 16.04 46.29
CA LYS A 265 27.62 16.00 45.68
C LYS A 265 27.64 16.43 44.22
N ILE A 266 28.38 17.47 43.86
CA ILE A 266 28.51 17.94 42.47
C ILE A 266 29.15 16.87 41.59
N ILE A 267 30.21 16.22 42.07
CA ILE A 267 30.87 15.11 41.35
C ILE A 267 29.90 13.92 41.18
N GLN A 268 29.16 13.56 42.23
CA GLN A 268 28.16 12.50 42.15
C GLN A 268 27.06 12.81 41.13
N LEU A 269 26.56 14.04 41.09
CA LEU A 269 25.57 14.46 40.11
C LEU A 269 26.12 14.38 38.68
N ALA A 270 27.35 14.83 38.44
CA ALA A 270 27.98 14.72 37.12
C ALA A 270 28.15 13.25 36.67
N ILE A 271 28.47 12.35 37.61
CA ILE A 271 28.55 10.91 37.34
C ILE A 271 27.16 10.34 37.00
N VAL A 272 26.13 10.70 37.77
CA VAL A 272 24.75 10.25 37.53
C VAL A 272 24.24 10.75 36.17
N ASP A 273 24.52 12.01 35.82
CA ASP A 273 24.16 12.59 34.53
C ASP A 273 24.88 11.89 33.37
N ALA A 274 26.17 11.56 33.52
CA ALA A 274 26.92 10.82 32.52
C ALA A 274 26.37 9.40 32.32
N ILE A 275 26.04 8.69 33.40
CA ILE A 275 25.41 7.36 33.33
C ILE A 275 24.04 7.45 32.67
N LYS A 276 23.23 8.46 33.02
CA LYS A 276 21.92 8.67 32.43
C LYS A 276 22.01 8.96 30.93
N PHE A 277 22.97 9.77 30.52
CA PHE A 277 23.23 10.06 29.12
C PHE A 277 23.62 8.80 28.35
N GLU A 278 24.55 8.00 28.89
CA GLU A 278 24.98 6.73 28.26
C GLU A 278 23.79 5.76 28.09
N ASN A 279 22.98 5.57 29.14
CA ASN A 279 21.82 4.70 29.08
C ASN A 279 20.79 5.20 28.04
N MET A 280 20.57 6.51 27.96
CA MET A 280 19.68 7.11 26.98
C MET A 280 20.21 6.92 25.56
N TRP A 281 21.51 7.12 25.35
CA TRP A 281 22.17 6.88 24.06
C TRP A 281 22.02 5.43 23.61
N LEU A 282 22.30 4.47 24.48
CA LEU A 282 22.17 3.03 24.17
C LEU A 282 20.72 2.64 23.85
N THR A 283 19.75 3.27 24.49
CA THR A 283 18.32 3.03 24.24
C THR A 283 17.94 3.54 22.85
N VAL A 284 18.31 4.78 22.51
CA VAL A 284 18.05 5.37 21.19
C VAL A 284 18.79 4.60 20.08
N ASP A 285 20.03 4.20 20.33
CA ASP A 285 20.80 3.37 19.40
C ASP A 285 20.10 2.03 19.09
N ALA A 286 19.57 1.35 20.11
CA ALA A 286 18.82 0.12 19.96
C ALA A 286 17.51 0.34 19.18
N GLU A 287 16.76 1.39 19.48
CA GLU A 287 15.52 1.74 18.77
C GLU A 287 15.78 2.01 17.27
N VAL A 288 16.82 2.78 16.95
CA VAL A 288 17.17 3.09 15.55
C VAL A 288 17.63 1.83 14.80
N LYS A 289 18.40 0.94 15.45
CA LYS A 289 18.79 -0.34 14.86
C LYS A 289 17.60 -1.24 14.57
N GLU A 290 16.63 -1.32 15.48
CA GLU A 290 15.39 -2.07 15.24
C GLU A 290 14.61 -1.51 14.04
N LEU A 291 14.49 -0.19 13.94
CA LEU A 291 13.86 0.45 12.79
C LEU A 291 14.61 0.17 11.48
N LEU A 292 15.94 0.19 11.52
CA LEU A 292 16.78 -0.13 10.36
C LEU A 292 16.59 -1.59 9.92
N GLU A 293 16.59 -2.54 10.84
CA GLU A 293 16.33 -3.96 10.53
C GLU A 293 14.97 -4.15 9.84
N ARG A 294 13.92 -3.48 10.36
CA ARG A 294 12.60 -3.51 9.73
C ARG A 294 12.61 -2.90 8.32
N ALA A 295 13.32 -1.79 8.13
CA ALA A 295 13.43 -1.13 6.84
C ALA A 295 14.20 -1.98 5.81
N LEU A 296 15.28 -2.65 6.23
CA LEU A 296 16.05 -3.57 5.40
C LEU A 296 15.26 -4.84 5.06
N TYR A 297 14.44 -5.35 5.97
CA TYR A 297 13.52 -6.45 5.69
C TYR A 297 12.53 -6.08 4.58
N VAL A 298 11.93 -4.89 4.65
CA VAL A 298 11.03 -4.40 3.60
C VAL A 298 11.79 -4.23 2.27
N ASP A 299 13.01 -3.69 2.29
CA ASP A 299 13.87 -3.59 1.10
C ASP A 299 14.10 -4.97 0.48
N SER A 300 14.48 -5.98 1.27
CA SER A 300 14.65 -7.37 0.82
C SER A 300 13.38 -7.92 0.18
N MET A 301 12.21 -7.71 0.80
CA MET A 301 10.95 -8.19 0.26
C MET A 301 10.62 -7.55 -1.10
N ILE A 302 10.92 -6.27 -1.29
CA ILE A 302 10.69 -5.56 -2.55
C ILE A 302 11.62 -6.13 -3.64
N TYR A 303 12.90 -6.30 -3.34
CA TYR A 303 13.87 -6.80 -4.31
C TYR A 303 13.60 -8.26 -4.72
N GLU A 304 13.32 -9.14 -3.78
CA GLU A 304 13.12 -10.56 -4.05
C GLU A 304 11.74 -10.88 -4.65
N ASN A 305 10.67 -10.33 -4.07
CA ASN A 305 9.30 -10.71 -4.45
C ASN A 305 8.75 -9.88 -5.60
N VAL A 306 9.15 -8.61 -5.72
CA VAL A 306 8.57 -7.68 -6.72
C VAL A 306 9.50 -7.49 -7.91
N LEU A 307 10.80 -7.32 -7.66
CA LEU A 307 11.78 -7.07 -8.72
C LEU A 307 12.45 -8.35 -9.22
N HIS A 308 12.40 -9.45 -8.45
CA HIS A 308 13.10 -10.71 -8.71
C HIS A 308 14.61 -10.51 -8.93
N ILE A 309 15.19 -9.56 -8.21
CA ILE A 309 16.63 -9.26 -8.22
C ILE A 309 17.19 -9.75 -6.88
N PRO A 310 18.34 -10.45 -6.86
CA PRO A 310 18.98 -10.85 -5.61
C PRO A 310 19.27 -9.62 -4.74
N TRP A 311 18.77 -9.64 -3.52
CA TRP A 311 18.99 -8.56 -2.56
C TRP A 311 20.36 -8.75 -1.88
N GLU A 312 21.19 -7.71 -1.96
CA GLU A 312 22.44 -7.64 -1.21
C GLU A 312 22.25 -6.75 0.02
N GLN A 313 22.52 -7.30 1.20
CA GLN A 313 22.46 -6.57 2.45
C GLN A 313 23.49 -5.42 2.39
N PRO A 314 23.09 -4.16 2.64
CA PRO A 314 24.02 -3.04 2.73
C PRO A 314 25.13 -3.34 3.74
N ASN A 315 26.37 -3.00 3.39
CA ASN A 315 27.52 -3.25 4.26
C ASN A 315 27.43 -2.34 5.50
N LEU A 316 26.98 -2.91 6.62
CA LEU A 316 26.89 -2.24 7.92
C LEU A 316 28.15 -2.45 8.77
N SER A 317 29.29 -2.89 8.23
CA SER A 317 30.51 -3.17 9.03
C SER A 317 31.12 -1.94 9.74
N PHE A 318 30.72 -0.73 9.35
CA PHE A 318 31.05 0.50 10.07
C PHE A 318 30.09 0.78 11.25
N ALA A 319 28.96 0.06 11.34
CA ALA A 319 27.96 0.14 12.39
C ALA A 319 28.17 -0.88 13.53
N GLU A 320 29.37 -1.47 13.63
CA GLU A 320 29.77 -2.09 14.90
C GLU A 320 30.06 -0.99 15.93
N PRO A 321 29.67 -1.17 17.21
CA PRO A 321 29.88 -0.16 18.24
C PRO A 321 31.37 0.18 18.34
N GLY A 322 31.74 1.33 17.79
CA GLY A 322 33.04 1.96 17.95
C GLY A 322 33.23 2.43 19.38
N ARG A 323 33.49 1.47 20.28
CA ARG A 323 33.89 1.56 21.69
C ARG A 323 32.89 2.16 22.68
N ARG A 324 32.78 1.46 23.82
CA ARG A 324 32.52 2.01 25.17
C ARG A 324 33.06 3.43 25.25
N TRP A 325 32.22 4.38 25.68
CA TRP A 325 32.57 5.77 25.94
C TRP A 325 33.99 5.90 26.51
N GLU A 326 34.98 6.23 25.68
CA GLU A 326 36.33 6.63 26.10
C GLU A 326 36.36 8.14 26.31
N GLY A 327 35.35 8.66 27.01
CA GLY A 327 35.55 9.89 27.78
C GLY A 327 36.53 9.57 28.91
N ARG A 328 37.35 10.53 29.34
CA ARG A 328 38.31 10.40 30.46
C ARG A 328 37.66 10.18 31.84
N TYR A 329 36.63 9.34 31.91
CA TYR A 329 35.91 8.88 33.09
C TYR A 329 35.43 7.42 32.87
N ALA A 330 36.35 6.52 32.49
CA ALA A 330 36.02 5.10 32.42
C ALA A 330 35.88 4.53 33.84
N VAL A 331 34.64 4.45 34.35
CA VAL A 331 34.31 3.48 35.41
C VAL A 331 33.97 2.18 34.70
N SER A 332 34.90 1.24 34.73
CA SER A 332 34.68 -0.10 34.21
C SER A 332 33.57 -0.79 35.00
N GLN A 333 32.38 -0.92 34.40
CA GLN A 333 31.40 -1.91 34.82
C GLN A 333 31.93 -3.31 34.51
N THR A 334 31.98 -4.18 35.52
CA THR A 334 31.92 -5.63 35.37
C THR A 334 30.58 -6.12 35.92
N SER A 335 29.70 -6.50 35.01
CA SER A 335 28.68 -7.56 35.07
C SER A 335 27.88 -7.77 36.37
N GLN A 336 26.77 -7.04 36.52
CA GLN A 336 25.44 -7.53 36.99
C GLN A 336 24.45 -6.35 37.06
N CYS A 337 23.70 -6.08 35.98
CA CYS A 337 22.81 -4.90 35.86
C CYS A 337 21.31 -5.19 36.08
N HIS A 338 20.91 -6.35 36.61
CA HIS A 338 19.48 -6.67 36.72
C HIS A 338 18.86 -6.49 38.12
N GLN A 339 19.49 -5.76 39.03
CA GLN A 339 18.93 -5.61 40.39
C GLN A 339 19.26 -4.29 41.11
N VAL A 340 19.50 -3.20 40.38
CA VAL A 340 19.92 -1.92 40.99
C VAL A 340 18.89 -0.79 40.86
N ASN A 341 17.90 -0.92 39.96
CA ASN A 341 16.83 0.09 39.85
C ASN A 341 15.93 0.16 41.10
N GLY A 342 15.89 -0.89 41.93
CA GLY A 342 15.13 -0.90 43.19
C GLY A 342 15.88 -0.37 44.42
N ILE A 343 17.19 -0.10 44.31
CA ILE A 343 18.00 0.35 45.47
C ILE A 343 18.21 1.87 45.45
N LEU A 344 18.16 2.53 44.30
CA LEU A 344 18.45 3.97 44.21
C LEU A 344 17.32 4.90 44.67
N GLU A 345 16.06 4.45 44.72
CA GLU A 345 14.97 5.25 45.29
C GLU A 345 14.91 5.18 46.83
N GLY A 346 15.61 4.23 47.46
CA GLY A 346 15.57 4.00 48.91
C GLY A 346 16.60 4.79 49.73
N VAL A 347 17.60 5.43 49.12
CA VAL A 347 18.74 6.02 49.84
C VAL A 347 18.48 7.49 50.27
N TYR A 348 17.25 7.97 50.11
CA TYR A 348 16.91 9.34 50.56
C TYR A 348 16.65 9.45 52.08
N ASN A 349 16.70 8.37 52.86
CA ASN A 349 16.51 8.44 54.31
C ASN A 349 17.56 7.60 55.08
N ASP A 350 18.29 8.28 55.96
CA ASP A 350 19.08 7.79 57.11
C ASP A 350 19.73 6.39 57.02
N SER A 351 21.06 6.35 56.95
CA SER A 351 21.92 5.57 57.88
C SER A 351 23.40 5.57 57.46
N GLU A 352 24.27 5.67 58.45
CA GLU A 352 25.64 5.15 58.38
C GLU A 352 25.59 3.65 58.01
N SER A 353 26.42 3.17 57.06
CA SER A 353 27.30 1.98 57.21
C SER A 353 27.79 1.37 55.87
N GLU A 354 29.08 1.02 55.87
CA GLU A 354 29.71 -0.19 55.30
C GLU A 354 29.44 -0.63 53.84
N ALA A 355 30.42 -0.37 52.97
CA ALA A 355 30.60 -1.07 51.69
C ALA A 355 32.06 -1.49 51.44
N GLU A 356 32.75 -2.02 52.47
CA GLU A 356 34.13 -2.55 52.36
C GLU A 356 34.25 -4.02 52.83
N GLY A 357 33.14 -4.77 52.90
CA GLY A 357 33.07 -6.05 53.59
C GLY A 357 32.85 -7.30 52.73
N PHE A 358 33.25 -7.34 51.46
CA PHE A 358 32.88 -8.48 50.61
C PHE A 358 33.80 -9.71 50.69
N LEU A 359 35.09 -9.59 51.08
CA LEU A 359 35.99 -10.76 51.10
C LEU A 359 36.71 -11.05 52.43
N PHE A 360 36.78 -10.09 53.36
CA PHE A 360 37.22 -10.36 54.72
C PHE A 360 36.36 -9.54 55.69
N GLU A 361 35.89 -10.19 56.75
CA GLU A 361 35.30 -9.45 57.87
C GLU A 361 36.39 -8.51 58.46
N VAL A 362 36.08 -7.22 58.62
CA VAL A 362 37.01 -6.17 59.11
C VAL A 362 37.66 -6.54 60.46
N LYS A 363 37.00 -7.40 61.25
CA LYS A 363 37.54 -7.97 62.50
C LYS A 363 38.63 -9.01 62.26
N ILE A 364 38.52 -9.83 61.21
CA ILE A 364 39.49 -10.87 60.85
C ILE A 364 40.78 -10.24 60.29
N VAL A 365 40.67 -9.18 59.49
CA VAL A 365 41.85 -8.44 58.96
C VAL A 365 42.68 -7.81 60.09
N LYS A 366 42.01 -7.26 61.12
CA LYS A 366 42.69 -6.70 62.30
C LYS A 366 43.40 -7.77 63.13
N LEU A 367 42.86 -8.99 63.21
CA LEU A 367 43.50 -10.12 63.89
C LEU A 367 44.66 -10.69 63.06
N LEU A 368 44.51 -10.79 61.75
CA LEU A 368 45.57 -11.25 60.84
C LEU A 368 46.80 -10.33 60.89
N ASN A 369 46.62 -9.01 60.95
CA ASN A 369 47.72 -8.04 61.03
C ASN A 369 48.56 -8.13 62.32
N THR A 370 48.17 -8.95 63.29
CA THR A 370 48.95 -9.22 64.52
C THR A 370 49.85 -10.45 64.44
N LEU A 371 49.73 -11.25 63.37
CA LEU A 371 50.54 -12.45 63.09
C LEU A 371 51.73 -12.12 62.18
N ASP A 372 52.74 -13.00 62.10
CA ASP A 372 53.87 -12.78 61.21
C ASP A 372 53.47 -12.86 59.71
N GLU A 373 54.28 -12.29 58.81
CA GLU A 373 53.96 -12.24 57.37
C GLU A 373 53.82 -13.62 56.71
N ASN A 374 54.58 -14.62 57.16
CA ASN A 374 54.51 -15.98 56.63
C ASN A 374 53.23 -16.69 57.12
N GLU A 375 52.86 -16.50 58.39
CA GLU A 375 51.63 -17.02 59.00
C GLU A 375 50.38 -16.37 58.39
N GLN A 376 50.42 -15.05 58.16
CA GLN A 376 49.38 -14.33 57.44
C GLN A 376 49.21 -14.84 56.01
N THR A 377 50.32 -15.11 55.32
CA THR A 377 50.32 -15.60 53.94
C THR A 377 49.76 -17.02 53.88
N LEU A 378 50.09 -17.88 54.84
CA LEU A 378 49.56 -19.25 54.95
C LEU A 378 48.04 -19.25 55.20
N ILE A 379 47.54 -18.35 56.05
CA ILE A 379 46.10 -18.26 56.36
C ILE A 379 45.34 -17.67 55.16
N LYS A 380 45.89 -16.66 54.46
CA LYS A 380 45.31 -16.10 53.23
C LYS A 380 45.26 -17.13 52.10
N MET A 381 46.31 -17.93 51.93
CA MET A 381 46.31 -19.05 50.98
C MET A 381 45.31 -20.15 51.37
N GLY A 382 45.25 -20.54 52.66
CA GLY A 382 44.29 -21.53 53.15
C GLY A 382 42.83 -21.11 52.94
N TYR A 383 42.52 -19.82 53.10
CA TYR A 383 41.20 -19.26 52.81
C TYR A 383 40.86 -19.28 51.31
N LEU A 384 41.81 -18.89 50.46
CA LEU A 384 41.64 -18.96 48.99
C LEU A 384 41.48 -20.40 48.48
N PHE A 385 42.16 -21.36 49.12
CA PHE A 385 42.05 -22.78 48.80
C PHE A 385 40.67 -23.34 49.21
N ASN A 386 40.18 -22.99 50.41
CA ASN A 386 38.82 -23.36 50.85
C ASN A 386 37.72 -22.71 49.99
N VAL A 387 37.89 -21.45 49.59
CA VAL A 387 36.93 -20.77 48.71
C VAL A 387 36.92 -21.39 47.31
N SER A 388 38.07 -21.82 46.78
CA SER A 388 38.13 -22.57 45.50
C SER A 388 37.43 -23.92 45.57
N ILE A 389 37.58 -24.67 46.67
CA ILE A 389 36.88 -25.94 46.91
C ILE A 389 35.36 -25.72 47.00
N THR A 390 34.93 -24.64 47.66
CA THR A 390 33.49 -24.33 47.85
C THR A 390 32.81 -23.83 46.57
N LEU A 391 33.57 -23.18 45.67
CA LEU A 391 33.09 -22.73 44.35
C LEU A 391 33.20 -23.81 43.26
N GLY A 392 33.64 -25.03 43.61
CA GLY A 392 33.70 -26.18 42.70
C GLY A 392 34.83 -26.12 41.67
N ILE A 393 35.89 -25.33 41.93
CA ILE A 393 37.03 -25.21 41.03
C ILE A 393 37.95 -26.42 41.23
N LYS A 394 38.22 -27.17 40.16
CA LYS A 394 39.08 -28.36 40.22
C LYS A 394 40.54 -27.97 40.45
N GLU A 395 41.29 -28.83 41.14
CA GLU A 395 42.70 -28.60 41.52
C GLU A 395 43.60 -28.30 40.30
N GLU A 396 43.24 -28.85 39.14
CA GLU A 396 43.88 -28.64 37.83
C GLU A 396 43.70 -27.22 37.24
N ASP A 397 42.67 -26.47 37.68
CA ASP A 397 42.36 -25.12 37.18
C ASP A 397 42.83 -24.00 38.14
N VAL A 398 43.32 -24.36 39.34
CA VAL A 398 43.90 -23.41 40.31
C VAL A 398 45.08 -22.62 39.73
N PRO A 399 46.00 -23.21 38.93
CA PRO A 399 47.07 -22.45 38.28
C PRO A 399 46.56 -21.43 37.26
N LYS A 400 45.45 -21.72 36.56
CA LYS A 400 44.82 -20.79 35.60
C LYS A 400 44.12 -19.64 36.30
N LEU A 401 43.49 -19.91 37.45
CA LEU A 401 42.92 -18.88 38.31
C LEU A 401 44.04 -18.00 38.90
N ALA A 402 45.15 -18.59 39.33
CA ALA A 402 46.31 -17.84 39.79
C ALA A 402 46.92 -16.98 38.67
N ASP A 403 47.04 -17.51 37.45
CA ASP A 403 47.54 -16.77 36.29
C ASP A 403 46.56 -15.66 35.84
N PHE A 404 45.25 -15.90 35.93
CA PHE A 404 44.22 -14.89 35.71
C PHE A 404 44.27 -13.79 36.77
N LEU A 405 44.39 -14.14 38.06
CA LEU A 405 44.50 -13.16 39.14
C LEU A 405 45.84 -12.41 39.09
N PHE A 406 46.91 -13.04 38.62
CA PHE A 406 48.21 -12.41 38.41
C PHE A 406 48.17 -11.43 37.23
N LYS A 407 47.51 -11.81 36.12
CA LYS A 407 47.25 -10.90 34.99
C LYS A 407 46.29 -9.78 35.36
N TYR A 408 45.26 -10.07 36.15
CA TYR A 408 44.34 -9.07 36.70
C TYR A 408 45.07 -8.10 37.64
N ALA A 409 46.00 -8.61 38.47
CA ALA A 409 46.85 -7.79 39.32
C ALA A 409 47.88 -6.98 38.53
N GLN A 410 48.43 -7.48 37.42
CA GLN A 410 49.29 -6.70 36.52
C GLN A 410 48.52 -5.62 35.77
N HIS A 411 47.32 -5.93 35.27
CA HIS A 411 46.45 -4.96 34.59
C HIS A 411 45.92 -3.90 35.56
N ASN A 412 45.70 -4.27 36.82
CA ASN A 412 45.37 -3.33 37.89
C ASN A 412 46.61 -2.73 38.58
N CYS A 413 47.83 -3.20 38.35
CA CYS A 413 49.03 -2.56 38.92
C CYS A 413 49.21 -1.15 38.32
N ASN A 414 48.84 -0.97 37.05
CA ASN A 414 48.77 0.34 36.41
C ASN A 414 47.58 1.20 36.89
N ALA A 415 46.57 0.60 37.55
CA ALA A 415 45.45 1.30 38.17
C ALA A 415 45.64 1.54 39.68
N ILE A 416 46.48 0.73 40.34
CA ILE A 416 46.83 0.82 41.76
C ILE A 416 47.85 1.93 42.00
N ASP A 417 48.66 2.30 41.00
CA ASP A 417 49.45 3.55 41.07
C ASP A 417 48.55 4.80 41.12
N HIS A 418 47.31 4.72 40.61
CA HIS A 418 46.33 5.79 40.73
C HIS A 418 45.55 5.77 42.06
N PHE A 419 45.49 4.63 42.77
CA PHE A 419 44.79 4.53 44.06
C PHE A 419 45.72 4.71 45.27
N ASN A 420 47.00 4.32 45.16
CA ASN A 420 48.00 4.57 46.20
C ASN A 420 48.52 6.03 46.23
N LEU A 421 48.14 6.86 45.26
CA LEU A 421 48.35 8.32 45.32
C LEU A 421 47.27 9.09 46.11
N ILE A 422 46.30 8.41 46.73
CA ILE A 422 45.31 9.05 47.62
C ILE A 422 45.73 8.95 49.11
N GLY A 423 46.79 8.19 49.40
CA GLY A 423 47.31 8.00 50.77
C GLY A 423 48.40 8.96 51.23
N THR A 424 49.01 9.78 50.36
CA THR A 424 50.11 10.68 50.78
C THR A 424 49.94 12.10 50.26
N LYS A 425 50.26 13.03 51.17
CA LYS A 425 50.12 14.49 51.08
C LYS A 425 50.54 15.07 49.71
N ASN A 426 49.58 15.45 48.88
CA ASN A 426 49.75 16.55 47.93
C ASN A 426 48.40 17.07 47.42
N THR A 427 47.97 18.23 47.91
CA THR A 427 46.72 18.91 47.51
C THR A 427 46.89 19.93 46.40
N ASP A 428 47.95 19.84 45.59
CA ASP A 428 48.25 20.81 44.53
C ASP A 428 48.50 20.12 43.19
N LYS A 429 47.44 19.56 42.57
CA LYS A 429 47.35 19.30 41.12
C LYS A 429 46.00 18.68 40.76
N TRP A 430 44.94 19.48 40.83
CA TRP A 430 43.85 19.30 39.87
C TRP A 430 44.02 20.43 38.85
N SER A 431 44.99 20.25 37.95
CA SER A 431 44.92 21.00 36.70
C SER A 431 43.65 20.52 36.01
N VAL A 432 42.67 21.40 35.92
CA VAL A 432 41.59 21.29 34.94
C VAL A 432 42.30 21.25 33.58
N GLN A 433 42.65 20.04 33.14
CA GLN A 433 42.93 19.82 31.73
C GLN A 433 41.65 20.22 31.02
N SER A 434 41.77 21.20 30.14
CA SER A 434 40.71 21.69 29.28
C SER A 434 39.75 20.57 28.92
N LEU A 435 38.46 20.79 29.18
CA LEU A 435 37.41 20.12 28.42
C LEU A 435 37.66 20.51 26.96
N GLU A 436 38.48 19.72 26.27
CA GLU A 436 38.53 19.72 24.81
C GLU A 436 37.11 19.46 24.34
N ALA A 437 36.64 20.31 23.42
CA ALA A 437 35.30 20.23 22.87
C ALA A 437 35.02 18.78 22.41
N ARG A 438 33.85 18.28 22.82
CA ARG A 438 33.34 16.96 22.45
C ARG A 438 33.46 16.77 20.93
N ASP A 439 34.23 15.77 20.50
CA ASP A 439 34.39 15.43 19.07
C ASP A 439 33.11 14.74 18.57
N MET A 440 32.13 15.56 18.15
CA MET A 440 30.84 15.10 17.63
C MET A 440 30.93 14.55 16.20
N SER A 441 32.08 14.70 15.53
CA SER A 441 32.23 14.31 14.12
C SER A 441 32.04 12.81 13.90
N LYS A 442 32.43 11.99 14.88
CA LYS A 442 32.24 10.53 14.83
C LYS A 442 30.78 10.12 15.05
N GLU A 443 30.07 10.85 15.91
CA GLU A 443 28.66 10.63 16.23
C GLU A 443 27.78 11.04 15.04
N GLU A 444 28.12 12.17 14.40
CA GLU A 444 27.49 12.65 13.17
C GLU A 444 27.67 11.66 12.01
N ALA A 445 28.90 11.19 11.77
CA ALA A 445 29.18 10.19 10.74
C ALA A 445 28.46 8.86 10.99
N TYR A 446 28.30 8.45 12.25
CA TYR A 446 27.54 7.26 12.63
C TYR A 446 26.06 7.38 12.27
N TRP A 447 25.41 8.47 12.68
CA TRP A 447 23.99 8.70 12.38
C TRP A 447 23.74 8.92 10.89
N GLU A 448 24.62 9.63 10.20
CA GLU A 448 24.55 9.81 8.75
C GLU A 448 24.68 8.48 8.01
N SER A 449 25.55 7.57 8.48
CA SER A 449 25.66 6.23 7.91
C SER A 449 24.39 5.38 8.13
N LEU A 450 23.78 5.44 9.32
CA LEU A 450 22.53 4.72 9.60
C LEU A 450 21.37 5.29 8.76
N GLY A 451 21.27 6.62 8.63
CA GLY A 451 20.26 7.28 7.81
C GLY A 451 20.41 6.97 6.32
N ASN A 452 21.64 6.78 5.84
CA ASN A 452 21.94 6.48 4.44
C ASN A 452 21.98 4.99 4.11
N ALA A 453 21.62 4.10 5.04
CA ALA A 453 21.58 2.65 4.80
C ALA A 453 20.62 2.25 3.65
N ILE A 454 19.54 3.02 3.45
CA ILE A 454 18.70 2.96 2.26
C ILE A 454 19.02 4.19 1.40
N THR A 455 19.86 3.99 0.39
CA THR A 455 20.29 5.07 -0.51
C THR A 455 19.12 5.69 -1.30
N ALA A 456 19.28 6.94 -1.71
CA ALA A 456 18.29 7.66 -2.51
C ALA A 456 17.93 6.94 -3.84
N ASP A 457 18.84 6.17 -4.41
CA ASP A 457 18.56 5.41 -5.63
C ASP A 457 17.66 4.20 -5.39
N LYS A 458 17.77 3.53 -4.23
CA LYS A 458 16.82 2.49 -3.81
C LYS A 458 15.41 3.06 -3.64
N LEU A 459 15.29 4.26 -3.06
CA LEU A 459 14.00 4.95 -2.93
C LEU A 459 13.36 5.27 -4.30
N LYS A 460 14.14 5.73 -5.29
CA LYS A 460 13.63 5.93 -6.66
C LYS A 460 13.12 4.63 -7.27
N ILE A 461 13.81 3.51 -7.03
CA ILE A 461 13.36 2.19 -7.48
C ILE A 461 12.03 1.83 -6.84
N TRP A 462 11.86 2.07 -5.53
CA TRP A 462 10.60 1.84 -4.83
C TRP A 462 9.45 2.66 -5.43
N GLU A 463 9.64 3.96 -5.67
CA GLU A 463 8.61 4.83 -6.27
C GLU A 463 8.20 4.39 -7.69
N VAL A 464 9.18 3.98 -8.51
CA VAL A 464 8.90 3.49 -9.88
C VAL A 464 8.15 2.17 -9.82
N THR A 465 8.52 1.30 -8.88
CA THR A 465 7.90 -0.02 -8.69
C THR A 465 6.46 0.13 -8.20
N GLU A 466 6.21 1.03 -7.25
CA GLU A 466 4.86 1.37 -6.78
C GLU A 466 3.96 1.84 -7.93
N LYS A 467 4.44 2.76 -8.77
CA LYS A 467 3.70 3.25 -9.94
C LYS A 467 3.38 2.13 -10.94
N LYS A 468 4.32 1.22 -11.18
CA LYS A 468 4.10 0.05 -12.06
C LYS A 468 3.08 -0.92 -11.47
N LEU A 469 3.21 -1.28 -10.19
CA LEU A 469 2.24 -2.14 -9.49
C LEU A 469 0.83 -1.55 -9.53
N HIS A 470 0.68 -0.25 -9.26
CA HIS A 470 -0.62 0.42 -9.37
C HIS A 470 -1.21 0.35 -10.77
N THR A 471 -0.37 0.47 -11.81
CA THR A 471 -0.82 0.35 -13.21
C THR A 471 -1.34 -1.06 -13.49
N VAL A 472 -0.56 -2.09 -13.13
CA VAL A 472 -0.93 -3.51 -13.31
C VAL A 472 -2.21 -3.85 -12.53
N LEU A 473 -2.33 -3.42 -11.28
CA LEU A 473 -3.54 -3.63 -10.48
C LEU A 473 -4.78 -2.95 -11.08
N SER A 474 -4.60 -1.78 -11.71
CA SER A 474 -5.69 -1.12 -12.44
C SER A 474 -6.12 -1.91 -13.66
N GLU A 475 -5.18 -2.50 -14.40
CA GLU A 475 -5.47 -3.38 -15.55
C GLU A 475 -6.16 -4.67 -15.10
N ILE A 476 -5.65 -5.34 -14.07
CA ILE A 476 -6.29 -6.53 -13.47
C ILE A 476 -7.72 -6.21 -13.03
N SER A 477 -7.95 -5.03 -12.42
CA SER A 477 -9.29 -4.61 -12.01
C SER A 477 -10.24 -4.44 -13.21
N LYS A 478 -9.76 -3.88 -14.33
CA LYS A 478 -10.55 -3.76 -15.57
C LYS A 478 -10.88 -5.14 -16.15
N PHE A 479 -9.90 -6.02 -16.27
CA PHE A 479 -10.12 -7.38 -16.79
C PHE A 479 -11.05 -8.19 -15.89
N SER A 480 -10.95 -8.05 -14.57
CA SER A 480 -11.86 -8.68 -13.61
C SER A 480 -13.31 -8.23 -13.80
N GLN A 481 -13.54 -6.93 -14.05
CA GLN A 481 -14.87 -6.41 -14.37
C GLN A 481 -15.41 -6.95 -15.70
N GLU A 482 -14.55 -7.06 -16.72
CA GLU A 482 -14.92 -7.64 -18.02
C GLU A 482 -15.29 -9.13 -17.90
N ILE A 483 -14.52 -9.91 -17.14
CA ILE A 483 -14.83 -11.31 -16.85
C ILE A 483 -16.17 -11.44 -16.13
N GLN A 484 -16.45 -10.59 -15.13
CA GLN A 484 -17.75 -10.59 -14.44
C GLN A 484 -18.92 -10.27 -15.39
N SER A 485 -18.75 -9.29 -16.30
CA SER A 485 -19.75 -8.96 -17.31
C SER A 485 -20.04 -10.15 -18.24
N LEU A 486 -18.98 -10.79 -18.74
CA LEU A 486 -19.11 -11.96 -19.62
C LEU A 486 -19.72 -13.17 -18.90
N GLN A 487 -19.40 -13.36 -17.61
CA GLN A 487 -20.06 -14.38 -16.79
C GLN A 487 -21.55 -14.11 -16.65
N GLN A 488 -21.96 -12.85 -16.44
CA GLN A 488 -23.36 -12.48 -16.37
C GLN A 488 -24.09 -12.76 -17.68
N GLU A 489 -23.53 -12.33 -18.83
CA GLU A 489 -24.10 -12.65 -20.15
C GLU A 489 -24.24 -14.16 -20.38
N ASN A 490 -23.23 -14.95 -19.99
CA ASN A 490 -23.30 -16.41 -20.08
C ASN A 490 -24.42 -17.01 -19.22
N THR A 491 -24.65 -16.48 -18.01
CA THR A 491 -25.77 -16.95 -17.16
C THR A 491 -27.13 -16.63 -17.76
N GLU A 492 -27.28 -15.45 -18.39
CA GLU A 492 -28.50 -15.06 -19.08
C GLU A 492 -28.75 -15.94 -20.31
N LEU A 493 -27.72 -16.20 -21.12
CA LEU A 493 -27.78 -17.13 -22.25
C LEU A 493 -28.14 -18.55 -21.80
N HIS A 494 -27.55 -19.04 -20.71
CA HIS A 494 -27.91 -20.34 -20.14
C HIS A 494 -29.37 -20.41 -19.71
N MET A 495 -29.90 -19.34 -19.10
CA MET A 495 -31.30 -19.24 -18.71
C MET A 495 -32.22 -19.28 -19.94
N VAL A 496 -31.89 -18.53 -20.98
CA VAL A 496 -32.63 -18.51 -22.25
C VAL A 496 -32.61 -19.88 -22.92
N CYS A 497 -31.46 -20.57 -22.95
CA CYS A 497 -31.38 -21.92 -23.47
C CYS A 497 -32.25 -22.92 -22.68
N MET A 498 -32.27 -22.83 -21.34
CA MET A 498 -33.16 -23.66 -20.52
C MET A 498 -34.63 -23.38 -20.80
N LEU A 499 -35.01 -22.10 -20.91
CA LEU A 499 -36.39 -21.71 -21.24
C LEU A 499 -36.80 -22.20 -22.63
N LEU A 500 -35.93 -22.07 -23.64
CA LEU A 500 -36.18 -22.59 -24.99
C LEU A 500 -36.32 -24.12 -24.99
N GLN A 501 -35.49 -24.83 -24.23
CA GLN A 501 -35.60 -26.28 -24.09
C GLN A 501 -36.93 -26.69 -23.47
N GLN A 502 -37.43 -25.93 -22.48
CA GLN A 502 -38.73 -26.17 -21.85
C GLN A 502 -39.89 -25.89 -22.81
N VAL A 503 -39.84 -24.78 -23.55
CA VAL A 503 -40.85 -24.43 -24.58
C VAL A 503 -40.88 -25.44 -25.73
N CYS A 504 -39.72 -25.97 -26.14
CA CYS A 504 -39.66 -27.03 -27.14
C CYS A 504 -40.27 -28.35 -26.67
N LEU A 505 -40.28 -28.64 -25.37
CA LEU A 505 -40.91 -29.82 -24.79
C LEU A 505 -42.45 -29.69 -24.68
N ASP A 506 -42.97 -28.45 -24.55
CA ASP A 506 -44.40 -28.18 -24.34
C ASP A 506 -45.23 -28.03 -25.64
N GLN A 507 -44.61 -28.00 -26.84
CA GLN A 507 -45.37 -27.87 -28.09
C GLN A 507 -45.97 -29.22 -28.61
N PRO A 508 -47.28 -29.28 -28.91
CA PRO A 508 -47.96 -30.51 -29.34
C PRO A 508 -47.58 -31.04 -30.74
N LEU A 509 -46.79 -30.29 -31.52
CA LEU A 509 -46.33 -30.69 -32.87
C LEU A 509 -45.09 -31.62 -32.86
N PHE A 510 -44.49 -31.90 -31.70
CA PHE A 510 -43.27 -32.72 -31.59
C PHE A 510 -43.48 -34.19 -31.19
N ARG A 511 -44.72 -34.70 -31.20
CA ARG A 511 -45.07 -36.12 -30.92
C ARG A 511 -44.73 -37.11 -32.06
N SER A 512 -43.64 -36.89 -32.80
CA SER A 512 -43.06 -37.90 -33.70
C SER A 512 -41.75 -38.43 -33.10
N PRO A 513 -41.65 -39.73 -32.76
CA PRO A 513 -40.49 -40.29 -32.06
C PRO A 513 -39.20 -40.33 -32.90
N HIS A 514 -39.29 -40.19 -34.23
CA HIS A 514 -38.10 -40.21 -35.12
C HIS A 514 -37.51 -38.83 -35.41
N VAL A 515 -38.30 -37.75 -35.37
CA VAL A 515 -37.83 -36.37 -35.62
C VAL A 515 -37.28 -35.73 -34.34
N SER A 516 -37.75 -36.18 -33.18
CA SER A 516 -37.33 -35.71 -31.86
C SER A 516 -35.90 -36.17 -31.52
N ALA A 517 -35.54 -37.43 -31.74
CA ALA A 517 -34.19 -37.94 -31.39
C ALA A 517 -33.06 -37.26 -32.19
N SER A 518 -33.24 -37.10 -33.51
CA SER A 518 -32.24 -36.47 -34.39
C SER A 518 -32.05 -34.98 -34.05
N ARG A 519 -33.15 -34.25 -33.80
CA ARG A 519 -33.08 -32.83 -33.44
C ARG A 519 -32.55 -32.60 -32.02
N ILE A 520 -32.86 -33.48 -31.07
CA ILE A 520 -32.30 -33.43 -29.71
C ILE A 520 -30.79 -33.69 -29.75
N LEU A 521 -30.33 -34.66 -30.54
CA LEU A 521 -28.90 -34.94 -30.73
C LEU A 521 -28.17 -33.76 -31.39
N THR A 522 -28.76 -33.11 -32.40
CA THR A 522 -28.15 -31.92 -33.01
C THR A 522 -28.11 -30.73 -32.05
N SER A 523 -29.17 -30.51 -31.26
CA SER A 523 -29.18 -29.45 -30.24
C SER A 523 -28.19 -29.73 -29.10
N GLN A 524 -28.05 -30.98 -28.68
CA GLN A 524 -27.06 -31.39 -27.67
C GLN A 524 -25.62 -31.25 -28.20
N LEU A 525 -25.35 -31.57 -29.47
CA LEU A 525 -24.05 -31.37 -30.09
C LEU A 525 -23.69 -29.88 -30.22
N ILE A 526 -24.65 -29.02 -30.55
CA ILE A 526 -24.45 -27.57 -30.62
C ILE A 526 -24.19 -27.01 -29.22
N LEU A 527 -24.96 -27.41 -28.21
CA LEU A 527 -24.74 -27.01 -26.82
C LEU A 527 -23.38 -27.51 -26.28
N PHE A 528 -22.98 -28.73 -26.64
CA PHE A 528 -21.66 -29.27 -26.29
C PHE A 528 -20.52 -28.49 -26.96
N SER A 529 -20.68 -28.12 -28.24
CA SER A 529 -19.70 -27.32 -28.98
C SER A 529 -19.59 -25.90 -28.42
N ILE A 530 -20.71 -25.26 -28.07
CA ILE A 530 -20.73 -23.92 -27.46
C ILE A 530 -20.12 -23.97 -26.06
N SER A 531 -20.48 -24.96 -25.25
CA SER A 531 -19.90 -25.16 -23.91
C SER A 531 -18.39 -25.40 -23.97
N ASN A 532 -17.90 -26.22 -24.91
CA ASN A 532 -16.47 -26.42 -25.12
C ASN A 532 -15.75 -25.16 -25.57
N GLN A 533 -16.34 -24.36 -26.48
CA GLN A 533 -15.74 -23.09 -26.89
C GLN A 533 -15.68 -22.07 -25.74
N ILE A 534 -16.72 -22.00 -24.91
CA ILE A 534 -16.75 -21.12 -23.73
C ILE A 534 -15.70 -21.57 -22.71
N SER A 535 -15.59 -22.88 -22.46
CA SER A 535 -14.59 -23.45 -21.54
C SER A 535 -13.15 -23.23 -22.02
N LEU A 536 -12.90 -23.36 -23.33
CA LEU A 536 -11.63 -23.01 -23.98
C LEU A 536 -11.30 -21.51 -23.84
N LYS A 537 -12.29 -20.63 -23.98
CA LYS A 537 -12.08 -19.17 -23.87
C LYS A 537 -11.82 -18.73 -22.43
N LEU A 538 -12.53 -19.31 -21.47
CA LEU A 538 -12.32 -19.09 -20.03
C LEU A 538 -10.95 -19.63 -19.59
N SER A 539 -10.54 -20.80 -20.05
CA SER A 539 -9.22 -21.36 -19.75
C SER A 539 -8.08 -20.56 -20.39
N LEU A 540 -8.21 -20.12 -21.64
CA LEU A 540 -7.23 -19.24 -22.29
C LEU A 540 -7.08 -17.90 -21.55
N ASN A 541 -8.18 -17.31 -21.10
CA ASN A 541 -8.14 -16.07 -20.32
C ASN A 541 -7.58 -16.29 -18.90
N LEU A 542 -7.87 -17.43 -18.25
CA LEU A 542 -7.25 -17.78 -16.96
C LEU A 542 -5.74 -18.00 -17.09
N ILE A 543 -5.30 -18.65 -18.18
CA ILE A 543 -3.88 -18.83 -18.49
C ILE A 543 -3.22 -17.48 -18.76
N PHE A 544 -3.89 -16.56 -19.46
CA PHE A 544 -3.36 -15.21 -19.70
C PHE A 544 -3.21 -14.41 -18.40
N VAL A 545 -4.13 -14.57 -17.45
CA VAL A 545 -4.08 -13.95 -16.11
C VAL A 545 -3.02 -14.60 -15.19
N LEU A 546 -2.68 -15.87 -15.41
CA LEU A 546 -1.63 -16.57 -14.65
C LEU A 546 -0.21 -16.39 -15.22
N VAL A 547 -0.10 -15.89 -16.46
CA VAL A 547 1.18 -15.66 -17.17
C VAL A 547 1.62 -14.19 -17.11
N LEU A 548 0.72 -13.27 -16.75
CA LEU A 548 1.01 -11.87 -16.40
C LEU A 548 1.18 -11.72 -14.89
#